data_AF-A0AAV2SE18-F1
#
_entry.id   AF-A0AAV2SE18-F1
#
_cell.length_a   1.000
_cell.length_b   1.000
_cell.length_c   1.000
_cell.angle_alpha   90.00
_cell.angle_beta   90.00
_cell.angle_gamma   90.00
#
_symmetry.space_group_name_H-M   'P 1'
#
loop_
_entity.id
_entity.type
_entity.pdbx_description
1 polymer ?
#
loop_
_entity_poly.entity_id
_entity_poly.type
_entity_poly.pdbx_seq_one_letter_code
_entity_poly.pdbx_strand_id
1 'polypeptide(L)'
;MGGGAWNLKKSWHPSTMKNQERVWKAEQQKAEEDRKVAELQKELREEREREFLRKTAEDSGAVAKKDESKLDWMYKGSIGHTGNNEEYILSEYLELFSHFVHLRKNEFRFFQNVESVQFRNQREKEINPESVTRRGGGDVQVDMRRKLMEDPLLLIRKREEETKRQITHNPVKMKQLQMLIESIKKKKKKRKNHSSSSDSDSSESSDSEDEKKKKTKKSKKKKSKKKDAENK
;
A
#
# COMPACT_ATOMS: atom_id res chain seq x y z
N MET A 1 -42.54 -32.86 41.32
CA MET A 1 -41.15 -33.34 41.12
C MET A 1 -40.39 -32.30 40.29
N GLY A 2 -39.62 -31.42 40.92
CA GLY A 2 -38.93 -30.32 40.24
C GLY A 2 -37.44 -30.28 40.63
N GLY A 3 -36.74 -31.39 40.42
CA GLY A 3 -35.32 -31.54 40.75
C GLY A 3 -34.42 -31.26 39.54
N GLY A 4 -34.45 -30.04 39.01
CA GLY A 4 -33.48 -29.65 37.98
C GLY A 4 -32.10 -29.43 38.61
N ALA A 5 -31.10 -30.21 38.19
CA ALA A 5 -29.75 -30.21 38.76
C ALA A 5 -29.18 -28.78 38.88
N TRP A 6 -29.01 -28.30 40.11
CA TRP A 6 -28.46 -26.98 40.46
C TRP A 6 -27.12 -26.68 39.77
N ASN A 7 -26.37 -27.74 39.45
CA ASN A 7 -25.11 -27.68 38.73
C ASN A 7 -25.23 -27.07 37.32
N LEU A 8 -26.36 -27.26 36.61
CA LEU A 8 -26.56 -26.66 35.28
C LEU A 8 -26.67 -25.14 35.34
N LYS A 9 -27.01 -24.58 36.51
CA LYS A 9 -27.04 -23.13 36.74
C LYS A 9 -25.66 -22.55 37.02
N LYS A 10 -24.62 -23.37 37.13
CA LYS A 10 -23.24 -22.95 37.40
C LYS A 10 -22.52 -22.62 36.10
N SER A 11 -21.79 -21.51 36.11
CA SER A 11 -21.04 -21.01 34.95
C SER A 11 -19.87 -21.90 34.52
N TRP A 12 -19.38 -22.76 35.40
CA TRP A 12 -18.26 -23.68 35.15
C TRP A 12 -18.71 -25.06 34.65
N HIS A 13 -20.01 -25.36 34.65
CA HIS A 13 -20.50 -26.69 34.26
C HIS A 13 -20.29 -26.91 32.75
N PRO A 14 -19.67 -28.02 32.32
CA PRO A 14 -19.28 -28.21 30.92
C PRO A 14 -20.49 -28.32 29.97
N SER A 15 -21.62 -28.84 30.46
CA SER A 15 -22.85 -28.98 29.68
C SER A 15 -23.64 -27.67 29.50
N THR A 16 -23.18 -26.54 30.05
CA THR A 16 -23.83 -25.25 29.80
C THR A 16 -23.55 -24.81 28.36
N MET A 17 -24.57 -24.35 27.62
CA MET A 17 -24.44 -23.92 26.21
C MET A 17 -23.21 -23.02 25.96
N LYS A 18 -22.97 -22.03 26.83
CA LYS A 18 -21.81 -21.12 26.73
C LYS A 18 -20.45 -21.83 26.80
N ASN A 19 -20.34 -22.91 27.57
CA ASN A 19 -19.10 -23.68 27.67
C ASN A 19 -18.95 -24.64 26.51
N GLN A 20 -20.03 -25.27 26.06
CA GLN A 20 -20.05 -26.06 24.84
C GLN A 20 -19.64 -25.22 23.62
N GLU A 21 -20.13 -23.98 23.51
CA GLU A 21 -19.71 -23.04 22.47
C GLU A 21 -18.23 -22.67 22.54
N ARG A 22 -17.67 -22.50 23.74
CA ARG A 22 -16.24 -22.23 23.92
C ARG A 22 -15.38 -23.42 23.50
N VAL A 23 -15.78 -24.62 23.93
CA VAL A 23 -15.11 -25.87 23.54
C VAL A 23 -15.18 -26.04 22.03
N TRP A 24 -16.35 -25.86 21.43
CA TRP A 24 -16.53 -25.96 19.99
C TRP A 24 -15.66 -24.97 19.21
N LYS A 25 -15.57 -23.70 19.65
CA LYS A 25 -14.67 -22.71 19.05
C LYS A 25 -13.20 -23.08 19.18
N ALA A 26 -12.80 -23.60 20.34
CA ALA A 26 -11.43 -24.04 20.56
C ALA A 26 -11.08 -25.27 19.71
N GLU A 27 -12.01 -26.22 19.58
CA GLU A 27 -11.87 -27.39 18.70
C GLU A 27 -11.78 -26.98 17.22
N GLN A 28 -12.59 -26.01 16.81
CA GLN A 28 -12.55 -25.47 15.45
C GLN A 28 -11.20 -24.81 15.15
N GLN A 29 -10.70 -23.95 16.04
CA GLN A 29 -9.38 -23.32 15.90
C GLN A 29 -8.26 -24.35 15.86
N LYS A 30 -8.30 -25.35 16.76
CA LYS A 30 -7.33 -26.43 16.77
C LYS A 30 -7.36 -27.24 15.47
N ALA A 31 -8.54 -27.53 14.92
CA ALA A 31 -8.67 -28.24 13.65
C ALA A 31 -8.07 -27.43 12.48
N GLU A 32 -8.21 -26.10 12.49
CA GLU A 32 -7.56 -25.22 11.50
C GLU A 32 -6.04 -25.19 11.65
N GLU A 33 -5.53 -25.16 12.89
CA GLU A 33 -4.09 -25.25 13.17
C GLU A 33 -3.52 -26.60 12.74
N ASP A 34 -4.17 -27.71 13.11
CA ASP A 34 -3.77 -29.06 12.73
C ASP A 34 -3.76 -29.22 11.20
N ARG A 35 -4.73 -28.62 10.49
CA ARG A 35 -4.75 -28.60 9.02
C ARG A 35 -3.54 -27.87 8.43
N LYS A 36 -3.18 -26.69 8.97
CA LYS A 36 -2.01 -25.93 8.52
C LYS A 36 -0.71 -26.68 8.80
N VAL A 37 -0.61 -27.31 9.97
CA VAL A 37 0.54 -28.14 10.34
C VAL A 37 0.66 -29.35 9.42
N ALA A 38 -0.45 -30.01 9.08
CA ALA A 38 -0.45 -31.14 8.16
C ALA A 38 0.02 -30.74 6.74
N GLU A 39 -0.36 -29.56 6.27
CA GLU A 39 0.10 -29.00 5.00
C GLU A 39 1.61 -28.74 5.02
N LEU A 40 2.13 -28.07 6.06
CA LEU A 40 3.58 -27.86 6.23
C LEU A 40 4.35 -29.18 6.34
N GLN A 41 3.80 -30.18 7.05
CA GLN A 41 4.42 -31.50 7.15
C GLN A 41 4.45 -32.22 5.79
N LYS A 42 3.46 -31.97 4.93
CA LYS A 42 3.42 -32.51 3.58
C LYS A 42 4.49 -31.85 2.71
N GLU A 43 4.62 -30.52 2.76
CA GLU A 43 5.68 -29.78 2.06
C GLU A 43 7.07 -30.27 2.46
N LEU A 44 7.30 -30.44 3.78
CA LEU A 44 8.58 -30.94 4.30
C LEU A 44 8.88 -32.37 3.83
N ARG A 45 7.84 -33.20 3.66
CA ARG A 45 7.97 -34.56 3.14
C ARG A 45 8.32 -34.54 1.66
N GLU A 46 7.64 -33.73 0.86
CA GLU A 46 7.91 -33.55 -0.56
C GLU A 46 9.32 -32.98 -0.80
N GLU A 47 9.76 -32.05 0.04
CA GLU A 47 11.14 -31.53 0.01
C GLU A 47 12.16 -32.63 0.32
N ARG A 48 11.94 -33.43 1.37
CA ARG A 48 12.80 -34.57 1.70
C ARG A 48 12.85 -35.62 0.59
N GLU A 49 11.73 -35.92 -0.05
CA GLU A 49 11.67 -36.84 -1.19
C GLU A 49 12.48 -36.32 -2.38
N ARG A 50 12.37 -35.01 -2.67
CA ARG A 50 13.16 -34.35 -3.71
C ARG A 50 14.67 -34.40 -3.39
N GLU A 51 15.05 -34.09 -2.17
CA GLU A 51 16.43 -34.19 -1.71
C GLU A 51 16.95 -35.63 -1.77
N PHE A 52 16.12 -36.61 -1.39
CA PHE A 52 16.47 -38.01 -1.44
C PHE A 52 16.75 -38.48 -2.88
N LEU A 53 15.88 -38.12 -3.84
CA LEU A 53 16.09 -38.42 -5.25
C LEU A 53 17.38 -37.78 -5.79
N ARG A 54 17.60 -36.50 -5.46
CA ARG A 54 18.82 -35.79 -5.85
C ARG A 54 20.07 -36.48 -5.29
N LYS A 55 20.06 -36.79 -4.00
CA LYS A 55 21.17 -37.48 -3.34
C LYS A 55 21.42 -38.86 -3.96
N THR A 56 20.38 -39.62 -4.26
CA THR A 56 20.49 -40.93 -4.92
C THR A 56 21.06 -40.81 -6.34
N ALA A 57 20.70 -39.76 -7.09
CA ALA A 57 21.26 -39.47 -8.40
C ALA A 57 22.74 -39.05 -8.34
N GLU A 58 23.12 -38.31 -7.29
CA GLU A 58 24.52 -37.94 -7.01
C GLU A 58 25.35 -39.16 -6.58
N ASP A 59 24.79 -40.02 -5.73
CA ASP A 59 25.45 -41.24 -5.24
C ASP A 59 25.61 -42.29 -6.35
N SER A 60 24.66 -42.38 -7.29
CA SER A 60 24.80 -43.22 -8.50
C SER A 60 25.73 -42.63 -9.56
N GLY A 61 26.20 -41.39 -9.37
CA GLY A 61 27.07 -40.69 -10.32
C GLY A 61 26.37 -40.21 -11.61
N ALA A 62 25.04 -40.34 -11.69
CA ALA A 62 24.25 -39.86 -12.83
C ALA A 62 24.22 -38.31 -12.91
N VAL A 63 24.38 -37.64 -11.78
CA VAL A 63 24.43 -36.17 -11.67
C VAL A 63 25.66 -35.75 -10.88
N ALA A 64 26.40 -34.74 -11.37
CA ALA A 64 27.56 -34.20 -10.67
C ALA A 64 27.14 -33.51 -9.36
N LYS A 65 27.95 -33.68 -8.30
CA LYS A 65 27.73 -33.01 -7.01
C LYS A 65 27.78 -31.49 -7.20
N LYS A 66 26.67 -30.81 -6.92
CA LYS A 66 26.55 -29.36 -7.08
C LYS A 66 26.91 -28.66 -5.76
N ASP A 67 28.14 -28.13 -5.66
CA ASP A 67 28.60 -27.29 -4.54
C ASP A 67 27.86 -25.94 -4.45
N GLU A 68 27.00 -25.63 -5.43
CA GLU A 68 26.15 -24.43 -5.50
C GLU A 68 25.02 -24.40 -4.45
N SER A 69 24.74 -25.50 -3.75
CA SER A 69 23.67 -25.57 -2.74
C SER A 69 23.80 -24.53 -1.62
N LYS A 70 25.04 -24.14 -1.26
CA LYS A 70 25.32 -23.11 -0.25
C LYS A 70 25.01 -21.68 -0.73
N LEU A 71 24.92 -21.46 -2.05
CA LEU A 71 24.57 -20.17 -2.66
C LEU A 71 23.12 -20.17 -3.18
N ASP A 72 22.42 -21.30 -3.17
CA ASP A 72 21.04 -21.39 -3.68
C ASP A 72 20.09 -20.46 -2.92
N TRP A 73 20.21 -20.37 -1.59
CA TRP A 73 19.40 -19.44 -0.78
C TRP A 73 19.60 -17.96 -1.16
N MET A 74 20.78 -17.59 -1.68
CA MET A 74 21.11 -16.23 -2.14
C MET A 74 20.52 -15.95 -3.53
N TYR A 75 20.47 -16.95 -4.41
CA TYR A 75 19.98 -16.79 -5.79
C TYR A 75 18.50 -17.17 -5.99
N LYS A 76 17.88 -17.90 -5.06
CA LYS A 76 16.44 -18.24 -5.08
C LYS A 76 15.54 -17.01 -5.06
N GLY A 77 15.91 -15.98 -4.28
CA GLY A 77 15.11 -14.77 -4.08
C GLY A 77 15.19 -13.77 -5.23
N SER A 78 16.30 -13.70 -5.97
CA SER A 78 16.48 -12.71 -7.03
C SER A 78 15.72 -13.04 -8.32
N ILE A 79 15.44 -14.31 -8.58
CA ILE A 79 14.90 -14.76 -9.88
C ILE A 79 13.39 -15.03 -9.84
N GLY A 80 12.77 -15.12 -8.65
CA GLY A 80 11.33 -15.42 -8.47
C GLY A 80 10.44 -14.21 -8.16
N HIS A 81 10.99 -13.05 -7.79
CA HIS A 81 10.19 -11.88 -7.43
C HIS A 81 9.71 -11.06 -8.62
N THR A 82 10.34 -11.15 -9.79
CA THR A 82 9.91 -10.35 -10.95
C THR A 82 8.54 -10.75 -11.52
N GLY A 83 8.04 -11.95 -11.18
CA GLY A 83 6.68 -12.40 -11.57
C GLY A 83 5.61 -12.17 -10.50
N ASN A 84 5.96 -12.25 -9.20
CA ASN A 84 5.00 -12.17 -8.09
C ASN A 84 4.90 -10.76 -7.48
N ASN A 85 5.81 -9.84 -7.84
CA ASN A 85 5.75 -8.46 -7.37
C ASN A 85 4.47 -7.77 -7.88
N GLU A 86 4.01 -8.05 -9.10
CA GLU A 86 2.83 -7.36 -9.66
C GLU A 86 1.53 -7.79 -8.96
N GLU A 87 1.32 -9.08 -8.71
CA GLU A 87 0.16 -9.56 -7.96
C GLU A 87 0.19 -9.13 -6.48
N TYR A 88 1.37 -9.12 -5.85
CA TYR A 88 1.53 -8.64 -4.48
C TYR A 88 1.26 -7.13 -4.36
N ILE A 89 1.82 -6.33 -5.27
CA ILE A 89 1.57 -4.88 -5.34
C ILE A 89 0.09 -4.61 -5.62
N LEU A 90 -0.56 -5.38 -6.51
CA LEU A 90 -1.96 -5.22 -6.85
C LEU A 90 -2.89 -5.64 -5.69
N SER A 91 -2.54 -6.73 -4.99
CA SER A 91 -3.25 -7.20 -3.80
C SER A 91 -3.19 -6.17 -2.68
N GLU A 92 -2.01 -5.59 -2.43
CA GLU A 92 -1.83 -4.52 -1.45
C GLU A 92 -2.62 -3.25 -1.83
N TYR A 93 -2.67 -2.92 -3.12
CA TYR A 93 -3.49 -1.80 -3.62
C TYR A 93 -4.99 -2.04 -3.45
N LEU A 94 -5.46 -3.27 -3.69
CA LEU A 94 -6.86 -3.68 -3.50
C LEU A 94 -7.26 -3.70 -2.02
N GLU A 95 -6.37 -4.15 -1.15
CA GLU A 95 -6.59 -4.16 0.31
C GLU A 95 -6.63 -2.73 0.86
N LEU A 96 -5.71 -1.85 0.44
CA LEU A 96 -5.72 -0.42 0.77
C LEU A 96 -6.98 0.28 0.25
N PHE A 97 -7.43 -0.05 -0.97
CA PHE A 97 -8.66 0.49 -1.55
C PHE A 97 -9.90 0.00 -0.79
N SER A 98 -9.97 -1.28 -0.47
CA SER A 98 -11.04 -1.85 0.36
C SER A 98 -11.07 -1.21 1.75
N HIS A 99 -9.92 -1.06 2.39
CA HIS A 99 -9.79 -0.41 3.70
C HIS A 99 -10.25 1.06 3.64
N PHE A 100 -9.87 1.81 2.60
CA PHE A 100 -10.30 3.19 2.39
C PHE A 100 -11.83 3.31 2.18
N VAL A 101 -12.42 2.41 1.39
CA VAL A 101 -13.88 2.36 1.19
C VAL A 101 -14.61 2.00 2.49
N HIS A 102 -14.08 1.09 3.30
CA HIS A 102 -14.64 0.74 4.61
C HIS A 102 -14.53 1.88 5.62
N LEU A 103 -13.39 2.59 5.66
CA LEU A 103 -13.21 3.77 6.50
C LEU A 103 -14.24 4.86 6.15
N ARG A 104 -14.44 5.12 4.86
CA ARG A 104 -15.40 6.11 4.37
C ARG A 104 -16.85 5.72 4.67
N LYS A 105 -17.19 4.43 4.55
CA LYS A 105 -18.51 3.90 4.95
C LYS A 105 -18.74 3.98 6.45
N ASN A 106 -17.70 3.73 7.27
CA ASN A 106 -17.77 3.87 8.72
C ASN A 106 -17.90 5.34 9.14
N GLU A 107 -17.19 6.28 8.50
CA GLU A 107 -17.38 7.72 8.72
C GLU A 107 -18.82 8.15 8.39
N PHE A 108 -19.37 7.68 7.26
CA PHE A 108 -20.75 7.97 6.88
C PHE A 108 -21.78 7.39 7.87
N ARG A 109 -21.55 6.18 8.38
CA ARG A 109 -22.36 5.58 9.46
C ARG A 109 -22.21 6.32 10.80
N PHE A 110 -21.04 6.89 11.07
CA PHE A 110 -20.80 7.67 12.28
C PHE A 110 -21.62 8.97 12.24
N PHE A 111 -21.64 9.68 11.11
CA PHE A 111 -22.44 10.90 10.91
C PHE A 111 -23.95 10.66 11.02
N GLN A 112 -24.46 9.52 10.55
CA GLN A 112 -25.89 9.19 10.65
C GLN A 112 -26.32 8.81 12.09
N ASN A 113 -25.39 8.49 12.99
CA ASN A 113 -25.67 8.11 14.37
C ASN A 113 -25.64 9.30 15.37
N VAL A 114 -25.05 10.45 14.99
CA VAL A 114 -24.87 11.61 15.90
C VAL A 114 -26.17 12.38 16.18
N GLU A 115 -27.27 12.08 15.49
CA GLU A 115 -28.56 12.73 15.73
C GLU A 115 -29.38 12.04 16.86
N SER A 116 -28.87 10.95 17.45
CA SER A 116 -29.64 10.12 18.41
C SER A 116 -29.11 10.04 19.85
N VAL A 117 -28.03 10.74 20.20
CA VAL A 117 -27.49 10.69 21.58
C VAL A 117 -27.51 12.07 22.23
N GLN A 118 -28.73 12.51 22.54
CA GLN A 118 -28.96 13.49 23.59
C GLN A 118 -28.84 12.81 24.97
N PHE A 119 -28.17 13.51 25.89
CA PHE A 119 -28.07 13.23 27.34
C PHE A 119 -27.33 11.97 27.80
N ARG A 120 -26.06 12.13 28.19
CA ARG A 120 -25.50 11.47 29.38
C ARG A 120 -24.31 12.26 29.95
N ASN A 121 -24.63 13.05 30.96
CA ASN A 121 -23.82 13.67 32.03
C ASN A 121 -22.29 13.62 31.86
N GLN A 122 -21.73 14.78 31.51
CA GLN A 122 -20.34 15.15 31.75
C GLN A 122 -20.07 15.16 33.26
N ARG A 123 -19.18 14.28 33.73
CA ARG A 123 -18.37 14.52 34.93
C ARG A 123 -16.92 14.16 34.61
N GLU A 124 -16.16 15.21 34.36
CA GLU A 124 -14.76 15.42 34.73
C GLU A 124 -13.92 14.14 34.94
N LYS A 125 -13.20 13.74 33.90
CA LYS A 125 -11.90 13.07 34.01
C LYS A 125 -10.96 13.64 32.97
N GLU A 126 -10.70 14.94 33.10
CA GLU A 126 -9.42 15.47 32.66
C GLU A 126 -8.35 15.01 33.66
N ILE A 127 -7.11 14.90 33.18
CA ILE A 127 -5.90 14.51 33.95
C ILE A 127 -5.67 12.99 34.07
N ASN A 128 -5.62 12.29 32.94
CA ASN A 128 -4.39 11.57 32.55
C ASN A 128 -4.56 10.93 31.17
N PRO A 129 -3.59 11.08 30.24
CA PRO A 129 -3.63 10.30 29.02
C PRO A 129 -3.57 8.81 29.37
N GLU A 130 -4.39 8.01 28.69
CA GLU A 130 -4.59 6.57 28.86
C GLU A 130 -3.29 5.72 28.82
N SER A 131 -2.15 6.34 28.48
CA SER A 131 -0.81 5.77 28.51
C SER A 131 -0.22 5.53 29.90
N VAL A 132 -0.76 6.14 30.97
CA VAL A 132 -0.18 6.02 32.34
C VAL A 132 -0.74 4.83 33.13
N THR A 133 -1.89 4.28 32.75
CA THR A 133 -2.59 3.25 33.56
C THR A 133 -2.23 1.81 33.19
N ARG A 134 -1.48 1.56 32.11
CA ARG A 134 -0.98 0.20 31.78
C ARG A 134 0.41 -0.02 32.35
N ARG A 135 0.50 -0.44 33.62
CA ARG A 135 1.73 -1.00 34.19
C ARG A 135 1.93 -2.43 33.68
N GLY A 136 2.57 -2.56 32.52
CA GLY A 136 2.98 -3.84 31.94
C GLY A 136 3.03 -3.79 30.42
N GLY A 137 4.14 -3.26 29.85
CA GLY A 137 4.34 -3.14 28.39
C GLY A 137 4.63 -1.72 27.87
N GLY A 138 5.15 -0.82 28.73
CA GLY A 138 5.37 0.59 28.39
C GLY A 138 6.42 0.84 27.29
N ASP A 139 7.52 0.08 27.27
CA ASP A 139 8.59 0.31 26.30
C ASP A 139 8.14 0.04 24.85
N VAL A 140 7.45 -1.07 24.61
CA VAL A 140 7.05 -1.46 23.24
C VAL A 140 6.03 -0.47 22.64
N GLN A 141 5.08 0.04 23.44
CA GLN A 141 4.09 1.01 22.95
C GLN A 141 4.69 2.41 22.72
N VAL A 142 5.61 2.84 23.58
CA VAL A 142 6.32 4.11 23.44
C VAL A 142 7.27 4.05 22.24
N ASP A 143 7.95 2.93 22.04
CA ASP A 143 8.85 2.71 20.91
C ASP A 143 8.11 2.69 19.57
N MET A 144 6.94 2.05 19.50
CA MET A 144 6.11 2.07 18.29
C MET A 144 5.61 3.49 17.97
N ARG A 145 5.20 4.24 18.99
CA ARG A 145 4.77 5.63 18.80
C ARG A 145 5.93 6.53 18.35
N ARG A 146 7.13 6.37 18.92
CA ARG A 146 8.32 7.11 18.49
C ARG A 146 8.70 6.77 17.06
N LYS A 147 8.75 5.48 16.70
CA LYS A 147 9.02 5.02 15.33
C LYS A 147 8.04 5.62 14.31
N LEU A 148 6.75 5.69 14.64
CA LEU A 148 5.75 6.33 13.77
C LEU A 148 5.95 7.85 13.67
N MET A 149 6.37 8.51 14.74
CA MET A 149 6.61 9.97 14.73
C MET A 149 7.94 10.35 14.08
N GLU A 150 8.92 9.44 14.09
CA GLU A 150 10.25 9.58 13.49
C GLU A 150 10.30 9.02 12.06
N ASP A 151 9.18 8.54 11.51
CA ASP A 151 9.07 8.12 10.11
C ASP A 151 9.40 9.28 9.15
N PRO A 152 10.41 9.15 8.26
CA PRO A 152 10.79 10.19 7.32
C PRO A 152 9.66 10.65 6.40
N LEU A 153 8.74 9.74 6.01
CA LEU A 153 7.60 10.10 5.15
C LEU A 153 6.57 10.92 5.91
N LEU A 154 6.31 10.56 7.17
CA LEU A 154 5.39 11.30 8.03
C LEU A 154 5.93 12.70 8.34
N LEU A 155 7.25 12.83 8.55
CA LEU A 155 7.92 14.12 8.73
C LEU A 155 7.77 15.03 7.50
N ILE A 156 7.95 14.48 6.30
CA ILE A 156 7.75 15.22 5.04
C ILE A 156 6.30 15.70 4.95
N ARG A 157 5.32 14.81 5.18
CA ARG A 157 3.89 15.15 5.13
C ARG A 157 3.53 16.23 6.14
N LYS A 158 4.02 16.13 7.38
CA LYS A 158 3.77 17.12 8.43
C LYS A 158 4.33 18.50 8.03
N ARG A 159 5.55 18.54 7.49
CA ARG A 159 6.18 19.76 6.98
C ARG A 159 5.40 20.38 5.82
N GLU A 160 4.88 19.57 4.90
CA GLU A 160 4.01 20.04 3.82
C GLU A 160 2.70 20.63 4.36
N GLU A 161 2.07 20.00 5.35
CA GLU A 161 0.85 20.52 5.97
C GLU A 161 1.11 21.83 6.72
N GLU A 162 2.22 21.93 7.45
CA GLU A 162 2.63 23.15 8.15
C GLU A 162 2.90 24.30 7.19
N THR A 163 3.62 24.06 6.09
CA THR A 163 3.87 25.09 5.06
C THR A 163 2.57 25.52 4.37
N LYS A 164 1.68 24.58 4.03
CA LYS A 164 0.34 24.88 3.51
C LYS A 164 -0.43 25.75 4.50
N ARG A 165 -0.45 25.37 5.78
CA ARG A 165 -1.11 26.14 6.85
C ARG A 165 -0.52 27.53 7.00
N GLN A 166 0.81 27.69 7.00
CA GLN A 166 1.46 29.01 7.07
C GLN A 166 1.09 29.90 5.88
N ILE A 167 0.99 29.32 4.68
CA ILE A 167 0.59 30.05 3.47
C ILE A 167 -0.88 30.46 3.54
N THR A 168 -1.77 29.59 4.02
CA THR A 168 -3.21 29.89 4.15
C THR A 168 -3.52 30.81 5.33
N HIS A 169 -2.79 30.68 6.44
CA HIS A 169 -2.98 31.45 7.67
C HIS A 169 -2.45 32.88 7.52
N ASN A 170 -1.47 33.10 6.62
CA ASN A 170 -1.02 34.44 6.28
C ASN A 170 -1.97 35.09 5.24
N PRO A 171 -2.76 36.12 5.63
CA PRO A 171 -3.76 36.71 4.75
C PRO A 171 -3.17 37.43 3.53
N VAL A 172 -1.93 37.89 3.60
CA VAL A 172 -1.24 38.55 2.48
C VAL A 172 -0.85 37.52 1.42
N LYS A 173 -0.24 36.40 1.83
CA LYS A 173 0.11 35.30 0.92
C LYS A 173 -1.13 34.64 0.33
N MET A 174 -2.21 34.51 1.12
CA MET A 174 -3.49 33.99 0.65
C MET A 174 -4.12 34.88 -0.44
N LYS A 175 -4.12 36.21 -0.27
CA LYS A 175 -4.58 37.16 -1.29
C LYS A 175 -3.74 37.09 -2.57
N GLN A 176 -2.42 37.01 -2.45
CA GLN A 176 -1.52 36.83 -3.60
C GLN A 176 -1.83 35.53 -4.37
N LEU A 177 -2.07 34.44 -3.66
CA LEU A 177 -2.49 33.17 -4.27
C LEU A 177 -3.85 33.26 -4.94
N GLN A 178 -4.82 33.91 -4.31
CA GLN A 178 -6.16 34.12 -4.89
C GLN A 178 -6.07 34.90 -6.21
N MET A 179 -5.29 35.99 -6.25
CA MET A 179 -5.06 36.77 -7.46
C MET A 179 -4.40 35.92 -8.57
N LEU A 180 -3.40 35.11 -8.22
CA LEU A 180 -2.72 34.23 -9.17
C LEU A 180 -3.66 33.15 -9.73
N ILE A 181 -4.45 32.50 -8.88
CA ILE A 181 -5.46 31.51 -9.27
C ILE A 181 -6.49 32.13 -10.22
N GLU A 182 -6.96 33.34 -9.93
CA GLU A 182 -7.92 34.02 -10.79
C GLU A 182 -7.33 34.36 -12.17
N SER A 183 -6.06 34.79 -12.21
CA SER A 183 -5.36 35.04 -13.48
C SER A 183 -5.20 33.76 -14.33
N ILE A 184 -4.91 32.63 -13.70
CA ILE A 184 -4.79 31.32 -14.37
C ILE A 184 -6.16 30.86 -14.87
N LYS A 185 -7.22 31.00 -14.07
CA LYS A 185 -8.60 30.68 -14.48
C LYS A 185 -9.05 31.54 -15.66
N LYS A 186 -8.77 32.85 -15.66
CA LYS A 186 -9.07 33.76 -16.78
C LYS A 186 -8.29 33.36 -18.05
N LYS A 187 -7.00 33.03 -17.94
CA LYS A 187 -6.19 32.52 -19.06
C LYS A 187 -6.72 31.17 -19.59
N LYS A 188 -7.10 30.22 -18.72
CA LYS A 188 -7.67 28.92 -19.12
C LYS A 188 -9.02 29.06 -19.81
N LYS A 189 -9.90 29.98 -19.37
CA LYS A 189 -11.18 30.28 -20.03
C LYS A 189 -10.97 30.87 -21.43
N LYS A 190 -10.10 31.88 -21.58
CA LYS A 190 -9.68 32.37 -22.92
C LYS A 190 -9.11 31.23 -23.76
N ARG A 191 -8.38 30.30 -23.12
CA ARG A 191 -7.83 29.13 -23.81
C ARG A 191 -8.87 28.09 -24.28
N LYS A 192 -10.06 28.05 -23.68
CA LYS A 192 -11.13 27.14 -24.10
C LYS A 192 -12.00 27.74 -25.22
N ASN A 193 -12.15 29.07 -25.22
CA ASN A 193 -12.96 29.76 -26.23
C ASN A 193 -12.31 29.83 -27.62
N HIS A 194 -10.97 29.87 -27.71
CA HIS A 194 -10.28 29.86 -29.01
C HIS A 194 -10.18 28.46 -29.63
N SER A 195 -10.29 27.38 -28.85
CA SER A 195 -10.31 26.01 -29.38
C SER A 195 -11.70 25.58 -29.86
N SER A 196 -12.78 26.23 -29.42
CA SER A 196 -14.14 25.96 -29.90
C SER A 196 -14.55 26.81 -31.10
N SER A 197 -13.67 27.70 -31.57
CA SER A 197 -13.92 28.61 -32.71
C SER A 197 -13.16 28.19 -33.98
N SER A 198 -12.41 27.08 -33.95
CA SER A 198 -11.55 26.63 -35.06
C SER A 198 -12.08 25.43 -35.84
N ASP A 199 -13.23 24.85 -35.46
CA ASP A 199 -13.81 23.66 -36.12
C ASP A 199 -15.03 23.99 -37.00
N SER A 200 -15.02 25.16 -37.65
CA SER A 200 -16.09 25.54 -38.59
C SER A 200 -15.56 26.41 -39.73
N ASP A 201 -14.63 25.90 -40.54
CA ASP A 201 -14.69 26.12 -41.99
C ASP A 201 -13.71 25.21 -42.75
N SER A 202 -14.03 25.00 -44.03
CA SER A 202 -13.28 24.25 -45.05
C SER A 202 -13.70 22.79 -45.28
N SER A 203 -14.90 22.65 -45.86
CA SER A 203 -15.15 21.71 -46.94
C SER A 203 -14.64 22.26 -48.27
N GLU A 204 -14.28 21.32 -49.18
CA GLU A 204 -14.25 21.48 -50.64
C GLU A 204 -12.90 21.92 -51.28
N SER A 205 -12.15 20.96 -51.81
CA SER A 205 -11.82 20.91 -53.26
C SER A 205 -10.90 19.74 -53.60
N SER A 206 -11.42 18.94 -54.51
CA SER A 206 -10.82 18.06 -55.51
C SER A 206 -9.31 18.19 -55.84
N ASP A 207 -8.77 17.01 -56.14
CA ASP A 207 -8.02 16.68 -57.35
C ASP A 207 -6.48 16.72 -57.34
N SER A 208 -5.96 15.79 -58.16
CA SER A 208 -4.63 15.60 -58.72
C SER A 208 -3.55 14.86 -57.92
N GLU A 209 -3.14 13.78 -58.58
CA GLU A 209 -2.00 12.91 -58.42
C GLU A 209 -0.67 13.66 -58.23
N ASP A 210 0.34 12.93 -57.77
CA ASP A 210 1.58 12.71 -58.54
C ASP A 210 2.87 12.70 -57.69
N GLU A 211 3.61 11.63 -57.96
CA GLU A 211 5.02 11.29 -57.81
C GLU A 211 6.05 11.99 -56.88
N LYS A 212 6.82 11.08 -56.29
CA LYS A 212 8.30 10.97 -56.28
C LYS A 212 9.15 11.89 -55.39
N LYS A 213 9.92 11.13 -54.58
CA LYS A 213 11.40 11.15 -54.42
C LYS A 213 12.03 12.28 -53.60
N LYS A 214 12.62 11.81 -52.50
CA LYS A 214 14.04 11.97 -52.10
C LYS A 214 14.73 13.27 -52.55
N LYS A 215 15.18 14.07 -51.58
CA LYS A 215 16.61 14.42 -51.43
C LYS A 215 16.89 15.14 -50.11
N THR A 216 17.48 14.38 -49.20
CA THR A 216 18.40 14.89 -48.18
C THR A 216 19.50 15.73 -48.83
N LYS A 217 19.78 16.94 -48.33
CA LYS A 217 21.15 17.47 -48.14
C LYS A 217 21.18 18.90 -47.54
N LYS A 218 22.03 19.03 -46.50
CA LYS A 218 22.96 20.15 -46.22
C LYS A 218 22.35 21.37 -45.49
N SER A 219 22.75 21.63 -44.24
CA SER A 219 23.91 22.49 -44.02
C SER A 219 24.66 22.17 -42.70
N LYS A 220 25.94 21.82 -42.84
CA LYS A 220 26.89 21.70 -41.73
C LYS A 220 27.42 23.09 -41.33
N LYS A 221 27.19 23.39 -40.06
CA LYS A 221 27.86 24.28 -39.10
C LYS A 221 29.28 24.75 -39.51
N LYS A 222 29.47 26.08 -39.55
CA LYS A 222 30.77 26.79 -39.54
C LYS A 222 31.06 27.34 -38.14
N LYS A 223 32.35 27.58 -37.86
CA LYS A 223 33.04 28.18 -36.68
C LYS A 223 33.26 27.18 -35.54
N SER A 224 34.49 26.93 -35.06
CA SER A 224 35.63 27.82 -34.76
C SER A 224 36.97 27.09 -34.96
N LYS A 225 38.00 27.60 -35.69
CA LYS A 225 39.13 28.45 -35.22
C LYS A 225 39.47 28.28 -33.73
N LYS A 226 40.70 28.15 -33.24
CA LYS A 226 42.10 28.08 -33.75
C LYS A 226 42.95 28.05 -32.46
N LYS A 227 44.05 27.28 -32.41
CA LYS A 227 45.28 27.42 -31.57
C LYS A 227 46.00 26.07 -31.68
N ASP A 228 46.93 25.87 -32.61
CA ASP A 228 48.33 26.34 -32.67
C ASP A 228 49.19 25.85 -31.48
N ALA A 229 50.43 25.46 -31.84
CA ALA A 229 51.59 24.98 -31.05
C ALA A 229 51.71 23.44 -30.95
N GLU A 230 52.44 22.76 -31.85
CA GLU A 230 53.92 22.71 -31.96
C GLU A 230 54.53 21.77 -30.91
N ASN A 231 54.92 20.56 -31.32
CA ASN A 231 56.30 20.15 -31.10
C ASN A 231 56.74 19.09 -32.10
N LYS A 232 58.01 19.24 -32.46
CA LYS A 232 58.83 18.49 -33.39
C LYS A 232 59.30 17.18 -32.79
#